data_AF-A0A139IH98-F1
#
_entry.id   AF-A0A139IH98-F1
#
_cell.length_a   1.000
_cell.length_b   1.000
_cell.length_c   1.000
_cell.angle_alpha   90.00
_cell.angle_beta   90.00
_cell.angle_gamma   90.00
#
_symmetry.space_group_name_H-M   'P 1'
#
loop_
_entity.id
_entity.type
_entity.pdbx_description
1 polymer ?
#
loop_
_entity_poly.entity_id
_entity_poly.type
_entity_poly.pdbx_seq_one_letter_code
_entity_poly.pdbx_strand_id
1 'polypeptide(L)'
;LSSITIEKLLTPYILRRPKPVDQDGNDKEPLRSPAFQGMGWAIEYYRGHKIVGHAGAVPGFSCLMRYLPEKKFGSVVLGNSGGMDSASEPICWRLVDEFLGVPKDERLDWVKMAKEEEDGLWRDRAEPKLELPVGLERLAGTYTHPGYGEFEFEVKGGNLVADARDRTFGSKVEAEFRLGVDGQVEELGIDFVDEDESEMIWFSGEGEQLTVPDSRLF
;
A
#
# COMPACT_ATOMS: atom_id res chain seq x y z
N LEU A 1 -0.10 1.16 -35.52
CA LEU A 1 -0.54 2.06 -34.44
C LEU A 1 -0.29 3.47 -34.93
N SER A 2 -1.31 4.33 -35.03
CA SER A 2 -1.11 5.72 -35.44
C SER A 2 -0.20 6.41 -34.42
N SER A 3 0.74 7.24 -34.89
CA SER A 3 1.69 8.01 -34.06
C SER A 3 1.02 8.76 -32.89
N ILE A 4 -0.25 9.15 -33.07
CA ILE A 4 -1.11 9.82 -32.09
C ILE A 4 -1.32 9.01 -30.78
N THR A 5 -1.17 7.68 -30.79
CA THR A 5 -1.42 6.84 -29.60
C THR A 5 -0.22 6.75 -28.67
N ILE A 6 1.01 6.71 -29.21
CA ILE A 6 2.25 6.62 -28.41
C ILE A 6 2.54 7.96 -27.74
N GLU A 7 2.35 9.07 -28.46
CA GLU A 7 2.60 10.41 -27.94
C GLU A 7 1.69 10.77 -26.75
N LYS A 8 0.42 10.30 -26.78
CA LYS A 8 -0.48 10.40 -25.63
C LYS A 8 0.00 9.58 -24.44
N LEU A 9 0.47 8.34 -24.64
CA LEU A 9 0.97 7.49 -23.55
C LEU A 9 2.21 8.05 -22.84
N LEU A 10 3.04 8.81 -23.58
CA LEU A 10 4.26 9.43 -23.06
C LEU A 10 4.06 10.87 -22.56
N THR A 11 2.87 11.44 -22.73
CA THR A 11 2.55 12.76 -22.19
C THR A 11 2.35 12.63 -20.68
N PRO A 12 3.11 13.35 -19.83
CA PRO A 12 2.91 13.32 -18.39
C PRO A 12 1.52 13.88 -18.08
N TYR A 13 0.60 12.98 -17.74
CA TYR A 13 -0.68 13.36 -17.19
C TYR A 13 -0.49 13.67 -15.71
N ILE A 14 -0.92 14.85 -15.28
CA ILE A 14 -1.23 15.05 -13.88
C ILE A 14 -2.47 14.21 -13.62
N LEU A 15 -2.27 13.02 -13.06
CA LEU A 15 -3.33 12.19 -12.50
C LEU A 15 -3.92 12.96 -11.31
N ARG A 16 -4.90 13.81 -11.60
CA ARG A 16 -5.78 14.36 -10.59
C ARG A 16 -6.58 13.20 -10.04
N ARG A 17 -6.27 12.73 -8.82
CA ARG A 17 -7.21 11.86 -8.10
C ARG A 17 -8.57 12.58 -8.11
N PRO A 18 -9.63 11.96 -8.64
CA PRO A 18 -10.98 12.49 -8.47
C PRO A 18 -11.20 12.70 -6.97
N LYS A 19 -11.90 13.78 -6.60
CA LYS A 19 -12.29 13.94 -5.20
C LYS A 19 -13.12 12.71 -4.79
N PRO A 20 -12.87 12.12 -3.62
CA PRO A 20 -13.70 11.02 -3.16
C PRO A 20 -15.12 11.55 -2.95
N VAL A 21 -16.09 10.92 -3.63
CA VAL A 21 -17.51 11.23 -3.46
C VAL A 21 -18.23 10.06 -2.81
N ASP A 22 -19.28 10.33 -2.04
CA ASP A 22 -20.17 9.30 -1.51
C ASP A 22 -21.08 8.73 -2.60
N GLN A 23 -21.92 7.77 -2.23
CA GLN A 23 -22.86 7.11 -3.15
C GLN A 23 -23.87 8.09 -3.76
N ASP A 24 -24.10 9.23 -3.10
CA ASP A 24 -25.00 10.29 -3.53
C ASP A 24 -24.28 11.41 -4.32
N GLY A 25 -22.97 11.26 -4.53
CA GLY A 25 -22.14 12.20 -5.29
C GLY A 25 -21.65 13.42 -4.49
N ASN A 26 -21.83 13.44 -3.17
CA ASN A 26 -21.32 14.52 -2.31
C ASN A 26 -19.83 14.34 -2.05
N ASP A 27 -19.11 15.45 -1.94
CA ASP A 27 -17.70 15.48 -1.57
C ASP A 27 -17.51 14.87 -0.16
N LYS A 28 -16.77 13.76 -0.06
CA LYS A 28 -16.42 13.14 1.23
C LYS A 28 -15.39 13.96 1.99
N GLU A 29 -14.67 14.86 1.30
CA GLU A 29 -13.61 15.69 1.87
C GLU A 29 -13.79 17.16 1.49
N PRO A 30 -14.91 17.80 1.86
CA PRO A 30 -15.25 19.15 1.40
C PRO A 30 -14.24 20.21 1.86
N LEU A 31 -13.49 19.91 2.93
CA LEU A 31 -12.49 20.78 3.52
C LEU A 31 -11.09 20.60 2.90
N ARG A 32 -10.90 19.61 2.03
CA ARG A 32 -9.62 19.31 1.37
C ARG A 32 -9.68 19.58 -0.13
N SER A 33 -8.54 19.97 -0.70
CA SER A 33 -8.33 19.93 -2.14
C SER A 33 -7.87 18.53 -2.56
N PRO A 34 -7.96 18.17 -3.85
CA PRO A 34 -7.17 17.07 -4.38
C PRO A 34 -5.68 17.27 -4.03
N ALA A 35 -4.99 16.17 -3.75
CA ALA A 35 -3.55 16.18 -3.55
C ALA A 35 -2.82 16.13 -4.90
N PHE A 36 -1.70 16.86 -4.97
CA PHE A 36 -0.80 16.90 -6.12
C PHE A 36 0.58 16.42 -5.68
N GLN A 37 1.27 15.68 -6.54
CA GLN A 37 2.66 15.29 -6.30
C GLN A 37 3.58 16.20 -7.10
N GLY A 38 4.59 16.77 -6.45
CA GLY A 38 5.58 17.65 -7.09
C GLY A 38 6.95 17.54 -6.43
N MET A 39 7.99 17.22 -7.21
CA MET A 39 9.38 17.10 -6.74
C MET A 39 9.55 16.24 -5.47
N GLY A 40 8.79 15.14 -5.35
CA GLY A 40 8.82 14.27 -4.16
C GLY A 40 7.95 14.71 -2.99
N TRP A 41 7.13 15.75 -3.16
CA TRP A 41 6.22 16.25 -2.13
C TRP A 41 4.75 16.07 -2.53
N ALA A 42 3.94 15.63 -1.58
CA ALA A 42 2.50 15.76 -1.64
C ALA A 42 2.11 17.20 -1.27
N ILE A 43 1.24 17.80 -2.07
CA ILE A 43 0.76 19.18 -1.90
C ILE A 43 -0.77 19.13 -1.93
N GLU A 44 -1.40 19.61 -0.88
CA GLU A 44 -2.85 19.74 -0.78
C GLU A 44 -3.21 21.02 -0.03
N TYR A 45 -4.50 21.38 -0.03
CA TYR A 45 -5.04 22.43 0.80
C TYR A 45 -6.04 21.83 1.77
N TYR A 46 -5.98 22.25 3.03
CA TYR A 46 -6.96 21.91 4.05
C TYR A 46 -7.45 23.18 4.73
N ARG A 47 -8.77 23.39 4.75
CA ARG A 47 -9.42 24.61 5.25
C ARG A 47 -8.77 25.90 4.70
N GLY A 48 -8.37 25.87 3.42
CA GLY A 48 -7.73 26.99 2.73
C GLY A 48 -6.24 27.18 3.03
N HIS A 49 -5.62 26.36 3.89
CA HIS A 49 -4.18 26.40 4.16
C HIS A 49 -3.43 25.39 3.31
N LYS A 50 -2.30 25.81 2.75
CA LYS A 50 -1.43 24.92 1.98
C LYS A 50 -0.72 23.96 2.93
N ILE A 51 -0.81 22.68 2.62
CA ILE A 51 -0.09 21.60 3.30
C ILE A 51 0.85 20.97 2.29
N VAL A 52 2.11 20.84 2.69
CA VAL A 52 3.16 20.15 1.95
C VAL A 52 3.64 19.00 2.84
N GLY A 53 3.65 17.78 2.34
CA GLY A 53 3.99 16.62 3.14
C GLY A 53 4.62 15.50 2.34
N HIS A 54 5.14 14.53 3.07
CA HIS A 54 5.62 13.30 2.49
C HIS A 54 5.52 12.18 3.53
N ALA A 55 5.34 10.95 3.04
CA ALA A 55 5.31 9.75 3.84
C ALA A 55 6.46 8.85 3.40
N GLY A 56 6.96 8.03 4.30
CA GLY A 56 7.95 7.00 4.01
C GLY A 56 7.76 5.83 4.95
N ALA A 57 7.89 4.63 4.41
CA ALA A 57 7.79 3.39 5.17
C ALA A 57 8.85 2.41 4.69
N VAL A 58 9.41 1.69 5.64
CA VAL A 58 10.20 0.47 5.44
C VAL A 58 9.66 -0.59 6.40
N PRO A 59 9.93 -1.89 6.21
CA PRO A 59 9.52 -2.90 7.18
C PRO A 59 9.94 -2.50 8.61
N GLY A 60 8.96 -2.49 9.53
CA GLY A 60 9.16 -2.11 10.93
C GLY A 60 9.22 -0.61 11.24
N PHE A 61 9.28 0.29 10.24
CA PHE A 61 9.35 1.75 10.50
C PHE A 61 8.52 2.59 9.53
N SER A 62 7.92 3.65 10.06
CA SER A 62 7.23 4.65 9.26
C SER A 62 7.56 6.08 9.65
N CYS A 63 7.35 6.99 8.71
CA CYS A 63 7.50 8.41 8.87
C CYS A 63 6.42 9.13 8.08
N LEU A 64 5.81 10.12 8.70
CA LEU A 64 4.90 11.03 8.05
C LEU A 64 5.21 12.45 8.47
N MET A 65 5.39 13.33 7.49
CA MET A 65 5.65 14.74 7.72
C MET A 65 4.63 15.62 7.02
N ARG A 66 4.21 16.69 7.69
CA ARG A 66 3.38 17.75 7.14
C ARG A 66 3.93 19.11 7.52
N TYR A 67 3.91 20.03 6.59
CA TYR A 67 4.39 21.40 6.73
C TYR A 67 3.33 22.36 6.17
N LEU A 68 3.03 23.41 6.93
CA LEU A 68 2.15 24.52 6.57
C LEU A 68 3.03 25.77 6.34
N PRO A 69 3.48 26.03 5.11
CA PRO A 69 4.51 27.04 4.84
C PRO A 69 4.11 28.45 5.28
N GLU A 70 2.86 28.85 5.01
CA GLU A 70 2.37 30.19 5.38
C GLU A 70 2.30 30.40 6.89
N LYS A 71 2.20 29.31 7.65
CA LYS A 71 2.10 29.33 9.12
C LYS A 71 3.41 29.02 9.84
N LYS A 72 4.45 28.65 9.09
CA LYS A 72 5.76 28.22 9.63
C LYS A 72 5.61 27.11 10.68
N PHE A 73 4.67 26.19 10.44
CA PHE A 73 4.39 25.06 11.32
C PHE A 73 4.63 23.76 10.57
N GLY A 74 5.21 22.77 11.25
CA GLY A 74 5.35 21.43 10.73
C GLY A 74 5.19 20.39 11.83
N SER A 75 4.81 19.18 11.42
CA SER A 75 4.72 18.00 12.25
C SER A 75 5.46 16.86 11.57
N VAL A 76 6.10 16.02 12.39
CA VAL A 76 6.72 14.76 11.96
C VAL A 76 6.29 13.71 12.96
N VAL A 77 5.71 12.62 12.48
CA VAL A 77 5.34 11.46 13.28
C VAL A 77 6.18 10.29 12.78
N LEU A 78 6.86 9.62 13.71
CA LEU A 78 7.72 8.47 13.45
C LEU A 78 7.15 7.24 14.14
N GLY A 79 7.24 6.12 13.45
CA GLY A 79 6.80 4.81 13.88
C GLY A 79 7.91 3.78 13.81
N ASN A 80 7.95 2.88 14.79
CA ASN A 80 8.90 1.76 14.85
C ASN A 80 8.19 0.42 15.06
N SER A 81 6.98 0.29 14.52
CA SER A 81 6.22 -0.95 14.48
C SER A 81 5.50 -1.10 13.14
N GLY A 82 5.24 -2.34 12.75
CA GLY A 82 4.38 -2.65 11.60
C GLY A 82 3.01 -1.99 11.74
N GLY A 83 2.47 -1.48 10.63
CA GLY A 83 1.14 -0.87 10.58
C GLY A 83 1.04 0.56 11.16
N MET A 84 2.13 1.16 11.63
CA MET A 84 2.12 2.50 12.22
C MET A 84 1.76 3.62 11.22
N ASP A 85 1.82 3.34 9.91
CA ASP A 85 1.29 4.22 8.86
C ASP A 85 -0.17 4.60 9.12
N SER A 86 -1.01 3.63 9.51
CA SER A 86 -2.45 3.83 9.79
C SER A 86 -2.72 4.78 10.96
N ALA A 87 -1.81 4.83 11.94
CA ALA A 87 -1.92 5.70 13.10
C ALA A 87 -1.27 7.07 12.87
N SER A 88 -0.20 7.13 12.07
CA SER A 88 0.55 8.36 11.82
C SER A 88 -0.31 9.44 11.15
N GLU A 89 -1.14 9.05 10.19
CA GLU A 89 -2.02 9.93 9.42
C GLU A 89 -3.03 10.69 10.30
N PRO A 90 -3.89 10.03 11.10
CA PRO A 90 -4.81 10.74 11.99
C PRO A 90 -4.11 11.57 13.07
N ILE A 91 -2.93 11.15 13.55
CA ILE A 91 -2.14 11.95 14.50
C ILE A 91 -1.70 13.27 13.86
N CYS A 92 -1.08 13.22 12.68
CA CYS A 92 -0.65 14.41 11.96
C CYS A 92 -1.82 15.37 11.69
N TRP A 93 -2.97 14.86 11.24
CA TRP A 93 -4.14 15.70 10.99
C TRP A 93 -4.70 16.33 12.27
N ARG A 94 -4.74 15.58 13.38
CA ARG A 94 -5.13 16.13 14.68
C ARG A 94 -4.19 17.24 15.13
N LEU A 95 -2.88 17.10 14.93
CA LEU A 95 -1.91 18.16 15.22
C LEU A 95 -2.17 19.41 14.36
N VAL A 96 -2.52 19.25 13.09
CA VAL A 96 -2.91 20.35 12.19
C VAL A 96 -4.18 21.05 12.68
N ASP A 97 -5.22 20.29 13.05
CA ASP A 97 -6.47 20.86 13.59
C ASP A 97 -6.24 21.63 14.89
N GLU A 98 -5.44 21.08 15.81
CA GLU A 98 -5.07 21.76 17.06
C GLU A 98 -4.29 23.05 16.79
N PHE A 99 -3.31 23.00 15.89
CA PHE A 99 -2.50 24.16 15.54
C PHE A 99 -3.32 25.27 14.86
N LEU A 100 -4.26 24.90 13.99
CA LEU A 100 -5.17 25.84 13.33
C LEU A 100 -6.30 26.33 14.24
N GLY A 101 -6.42 25.78 15.46
CA GLY A 101 -7.46 26.15 16.41
C GLY A 101 -8.87 25.75 15.96
N VAL A 102 -8.99 24.66 15.19
CA VAL A 102 -10.28 24.18 14.68
C VAL A 102 -11.17 23.78 15.87
N PRO A 103 -12.39 24.31 16.00
CA PRO A 103 -13.34 23.91 17.06
C PRO A 103 -13.61 22.41 17.04
N LYS A 104 -13.69 21.76 18.22
CA LYS A 104 -13.79 20.30 18.32
C LYS A 104 -14.99 19.70 17.58
N ASP A 105 -16.10 20.41 17.56
CA ASP A 105 -17.34 20.06 16.88
C ASP A 105 -17.27 20.19 15.35
N GLU A 106 -16.30 20.95 14.83
CA GLU A 106 -16.03 21.07 13.40
C GLU A 106 -14.93 20.11 12.90
N ARG A 107 -14.22 19.42 13.80
CA ARG A 107 -13.10 18.56 13.41
C ARG A 107 -13.61 17.32 12.70
N LEU A 108 -12.90 16.93 11.65
CA LEU A 108 -13.14 15.66 10.98
C LEU A 108 -12.68 14.51 11.90
N ASP A 109 -13.39 13.39 11.82
CA ASP A 109 -12.96 12.16 12.48
C ASP A 109 -11.87 11.49 11.65
N TRP A 110 -10.64 11.96 11.84
CA TRP A 110 -9.48 11.46 11.09
C TRP A 110 -9.23 9.97 11.28
N VAL A 111 -9.59 9.40 12.43
CA VAL A 111 -9.42 7.96 12.69
C VAL A 111 -10.41 7.17 11.85
N LYS A 112 -11.66 7.62 11.81
CA LYS A 112 -12.68 7.01 10.95
C LYS A 112 -12.29 7.12 9.48
N MET A 113 -11.86 8.30 9.02
CA MET A 113 -11.45 8.50 7.63
C MET A 113 -10.27 7.62 7.23
N ALA A 114 -9.25 7.50 8.09
CA ALA A 114 -8.10 6.64 7.83
C ALA A 114 -8.52 5.16 7.67
N LYS A 115 -9.44 4.68 8.52
CA LYS A 115 -9.99 3.33 8.41
C LYS A 115 -10.81 3.11 7.14
N GLU A 116 -11.64 4.10 6.77
CA GLU A 116 -12.45 4.01 5.55
C GLU A 116 -11.58 4.03 4.28
N GLU A 117 -10.47 4.77 4.26
CA GLU A 117 -9.50 4.73 3.16
C GLU A 117 -8.78 3.38 3.07
N GLU A 118 -8.35 2.84 4.21
CA GLU A 118 -7.73 1.51 4.30
C GLU A 118 -8.68 0.40 3.82
N ASP A 119 -9.91 0.38 4.33
CA ASP A 119 -10.94 -0.56 3.91
C ASP A 119 -11.30 -0.37 2.42
N GLY A 120 -11.35 0.88 1.95
CA GLY A 120 -11.67 1.23 0.58
C GLY A 120 -10.64 0.72 -0.43
N LEU A 121 -9.35 0.72 -0.10
CA LEU A 121 -8.29 0.16 -0.96
C LEU A 121 -8.54 -1.32 -1.31
N TRP A 122 -9.19 -2.07 -0.42
CA TRP A 122 -9.52 -3.47 -0.62
C TRP A 122 -10.94 -3.70 -1.15
N ARG A 123 -11.90 -2.82 -0.81
CA ARG A 123 -13.33 -2.97 -1.15
C ARG A 123 -13.74 -2.29 -2.46
N ASP A 124 -13.16 -1.12 -2.76
CA ASP A 124 -13.46 -0.32 -3.96
C ASP A 124 -12.56 -0.68 -5.15
N ARG A 125 -12.18 -1.97 -5.29
CA ARG A 125 -12.05 -2.54 -6.64
C ARG A 125 -13.44 -2.69 -7.23
N ALA A 126 -14.18 -1.59 -7.36
CA ALA A 126 -15.15 -1.49 -8.43
C ALA A 126 -14.35 -1.84 -9.68
N GLU A 127 -14.65 -2.98 -10.30
CA GLU A 127 -14.22 -3.26 -11.65
C GLU A 127 -15.03 -2.31 -12.53
N PRO A 128 -14.52 -1.15 -12.97
CA PRO A 128 -15.08 -0.64 -14.21
C PRO A 128 -14.84 -1.77 -15.20
N LYS A 129 -15.93 -2.38 -15.70
CA LYS A 129 -15.88 -3.19 -16.93
C LYS A 129 -15.56 -2.24 -18.07
N LEU A 130 -14.33 -1.72 -18.06
CA LEU A 130 -13.71 -1.03 -19.15
C LEU A 130 -13.41 -2.13 -20.16
N GLU A 131 -14.23 -2.19 -21.21
CA GLU A 131 -13.87 -3.00 -22.36
C GLU A 131 -12.53 -2.50 -22.87
N LEU A 132 -11.53 -3.37 -22.81
CA LEU A 132 -10.21 -3.03 -23.32
C LEU A 132 -10.35 -2.78 -24.83
N PRO A 133 -9.83 -1.66 -25.36
CA PRO A 133 -9.95 -1.33 -26.78
C PRO A 133 -9.15 -2.29 -27.69
N VAL A 134 -8.38 -3.22 -27.11
CA VAL A 134 -7.54 -4.19 -27.79
C VAL A 134 -7.62 -5.55 -27.06
N GLY A 135 -7.41 -6.63 -27.80
CA GLY A 135 -7.22 -7.96 -27.23
C GLY A 135 -5.97 -8.04 -26.36
N LEU A 136 -6.00 -8.89 -25.33
CA LEU A 136 -4.92 -9.07 -24.36
C LEU A 136 -3.61 -9.51 -25.02
N GLU A 137 -3.68 -10.20 -26.16
CA GLU A 137 -2.53 -10.64 -26.94
C GLU A 137 -1.69 -9.45 -27.42
N ARG A 138 -2.29 -8.27 -27.59
CA ARG A 138 -1.57 -7.05 -27.96
C ARG A 138 -0.90 -6.34 -26.77
N LEU A 139 -1.24 -6.75 -25.55
CA LEU A 139 -0.66 -6.27 -24.30
C LEU A 139 0.40 -7.25 -23.75
N ALA A 140 0.51 -8.44 -24.32
CA ALA A 140 1.55 -9.40 -23.97
C ALA A 140 2.90 -9.01 -24.58
N GLY A 141 3.98 -9.36 -23.89
CA GLY A 141 5.36 -9.10 -24.28
C GLY A 141 6.20 -8.52 -23.15
N THR A 142 7.46 -8.24 -23.47
CA THR A 142 8.44 -7.69 -22.54
C THR A 142 8.44 -6.16 -22.61
N TYR A 143 8.29 -5.52 -21.46
CA TYR A 143 8.36 -4.08 -21.28
C TYR A 143 9.65 -3.74 -20.53
N THR A 144 10.37 -2.73 -20.99
CA THR A 144 11.65 -2.33 -20.39
C THR A 144 11.58 -0.90 -19.88
N HIS A 145 12.04 -0.67 -18.64
CA HIS A 145 12.19 0.65 -18.05
C HIS A 145 13.59 0.82 -17.42
N PRO A 146 14.30 1.94 -17.65
CA PRO A 146 15.67 2.12 -17.16
C PRO A 146 15.87 1.95 -15.65
N GLY A 147 14.85 2.30 -14.85
CA GLY A 147 14.88 2.18 -13.39
C GLY A 147 14.27 0.90 -12.81
N TYR A 148 13.47 0.15 -13.59
CA TYR A 148 12.73 -1.03 -13.09
C TYR A 148 13.12 -2.35 -13.81
N GLY A 149 13.94 -2.26 -14.86
CA GLY A 149 14.38 -3.40 -15.65
C GLY A 149 13.33 -3.89 -16.63
N GLU A 150 13.42 -5.17 -16.97
CA GLU A 150 12.46 -5.86 -17.83
C GLU A 150 11.31 -6.44 -17.01
N PHE A 151 10.12 -6.44 -17.60
CA PHE A 151 8.91 -7.00 -17.03
C PHE A 151 8.08 -7.66 -18.13
N GLU A 152 7.77 -8.94 -17.98
CA GLU A 152 7.13 -9.75 -19.01
C GLU A 152 5.66 -10.02 -18.68
N PHE A 153 4.79 -9.80 -19.65
CA PHE A 153 3.38 -10.15 -19.59
C PHE A 153 3.04 -11.27 -20.57
N GLU A 154 2.33 -12.28 -20.10
CA GLU A 154 1.88 -13.42 -20.88
C GLU A 154 0.36 -13.60 -20.75
N VAL A 155 -0.30 -14.10 -21.80
CA VAL A 155 -1.71 -14.49 -21.72
C VAL A 155 -1.83 -15.93 -21.21
N LYS A 156 -2.41 -16.12 -20.02
CA LYS A 156 -2.67 -17.43 -19.41
C LYS A 156 -4.11 -17.52 -18.95
N GLY A 157 -4.83 -18.53 -19.44
CA GLY A 157 -6.23 -18.78 -19.03
C GLY A 157 -7.17 -17.61 -19.31
N GLY A 158 -6.93 -16.83 -20.37
CA GLY A 158 -7.73 -15.64 -20.69
C GLY A 158 -7.40 -14.39 -19.86
N ASN A 159 -6.35 -14.43 -19.03
CA ASN A 159 -5.86 -13.30 -18.25
C ASN A 159 -4.47 -12.88 -18.70
N LEU A 160 -4.13 -11.60 -18.54
CA LEU A 160 -2.75 -11.12 -18.67
C LEU A 160 -2.04 -11.28 -17.32
N VAL A 161 -0.95 -12.02 -17.31
CA VAL A 161 -0.22 -12.42 -16.08
C VAL A 161 1.24 -12.01 -16.22
N ALA A 162 1.84 -11.56 -15.12
CA ALA A 162 3.28 -11.33 -15.01
C ALA A 162 3.81 -12.03 -13.75
N ASP A 163 5.02 -12.59 -13.82
CA ASP A 163 5.76 -13.06 -12.66
C ASP A 163 6.63 -11.93 -12.12
N ALA A 164 6.34 -11.48 -10.91
CA ALA A 164 7.02 -10.37 -10.25
C ALA A 164 7.78 -10.81 -8.98
N ARG A 165 7.97 -12.12 -8.78
CA ARG A 165 8.61 -12.65 -7.56
C ARG A 165 10.05 -12.17 -7.39
N ASP A 166 10.72 -11.82 -8.47
CA ASP A 166 12.06 -11.23 -8.49
C ASP A 166 12.08 -9.71 -8.18
N ARG A 167 10.91 -9.11 -7.96
CA ARG A 167 10.73 -7.68 -7.58
C ARG A 167 10.03 -7.52 -6.23
N THR A 168 9.62 -8.61 -5.59
CA THR A 168 9.16 -8.61 -4.21
C THR A 168 10.35 -8.75 -3.27
N PHE A 169 10.24 -8.22 -2.04
CA PHE A 169 11.19 -8.54 -0.98
C PHE A 169 11.18 -10.05 -0.76
N GLY A 170 12.28 -10.72 -1.11
CA GLY A 170 12.45 -12.13 -0.84
C GLY A 170 12.88 -12.29 0.60
N SER A 171 12.06 -12.93 1.43
CA SER A 171 12.46 -13.38 2.75
C SER A 171 13.16 -14.71 2.63
N LYS A 172 14.27 -14.87 3.35
CA LYS A 172 14.86 -16.20 3.54
C LYS A 172 13.98 -16.97 4.50
N VAL A 173 13.64 -18.18 4.11
CA VAL A 173 12.94 -19.12 4.96
C VAL A 173 13.92 -20.22 5.31
N GLU A 174 14.19 -20.42 6.61
CA GLU A 174 14.83 -21.61 7.10
C GLU A 174 13.76 -22.65 7.44
N ALA A 175 14.01 -23.89 7.04
CA ALA A 175 13.11 -25.00 7.29
C ALA A 175 13.87 -26.13 7.97
N GLU A 176 13.37 -26.58 9.11
CA GLU A 176 13.87 -27.76 9.81
C GLU A 176 12.83 -28.88 9.76
N PHE A 177 13.27 -30.10 9.47
CA PHE A 177 12.41 -31.28 9.44
C PHE A 177 12.80 -32.20 10.58
N ARG A 178 11.82 -32.61 11.39
CA ARG A 178 12.00 -33.66 12.39
C ARG A 178 11.36 -34.94 11.88
N LEU A 179 12.18 -35.99 11.86
CA LEU A 179 11.80 -37.29 11.33
C LEU A 179 11.48 -38.27 12.47
N GLY A 180 10.42 -39.04 12.29
CA GLY A 180 10.09 -40.18 13.13
C GLY A 180 11.09 -41.33 12.96
N VAL A 181 10.97 -42.34 13.83
CA VAL A 181 11.84 -43.53 13.80
C VAL A 181 11.67 -44.38 12.53
N ASP A 182 10.57 -44.19 11.81
CA ASP A 182 10.28 -44.79 10.50
C ASP A 182 10.85 -43.98 9.31
N GLY A 183 11.46 -42.81 9.59
CA GLY A 183 12.03 -41.90 8.61
C GLY A 183 11.03 -40.95 7.97
N GLN A 184 9.77 -40.93 8.41
CA GLN A 184 8.76 -39.99 7.92
C GLN A 184 8.87 -38.64 8.62
N VAL A 185 8.48 -37.55 7.96
CA VAL A 185 8.43 -36.21 8.57
C VAL A 185 7.27 -36.16 9.56
N GLU A 186 7.56 -35.90 10.83
CA GLU A 186 6.56 -35.70 11.88
C GLU A 186 6.34 -34.21 12.16
N GLU A 187 7.39 -33.39 12.03
CA GLU A 187 7.31 -31.94 12.23
C GLU A 187 8.11 -31.15 11.18
N LEU A 188 7.57 -29.98 10.82
CA LEU A 188 8.21 -28.97 9.98
C LEU A 188 8.31 -27.68 10.79
N GLY A 189 9.52 -27.19 11.04
CA GLY A 189 9.78 -25.85 11.55
C GLY A 189 9.99 -24.91 10.39
N ILE A 190 9.33 -23.74 10.40
CA ILE A 190 9.54 -22.67 9.44
C ILE A 190 9.95 -21.42 10.20
N ASP A 191 11.04 -20.78 9.78
CA ASP A 191 11.50 -19.50 10.31
C ASP A 191 11.76 -18.49 9.20
N PHE A 192 11.42 -17.22 9.44
CA PHE A 192 11.65 -16.11 8.53
C PHE A 192 12.90 -15.35 8.99
N VAL A 193 14.04 -15.65 8.35
CA VAL A 193 15.41 -15.30 8.78
C VAL A 193 15.71 -13.79 8.79
N ASP A 194 14.75 -12.92 8.44
CA ASP A 194 14.93 -11.47 8.44
C ASP A 194 14.68 -10.82 9.82
N GLU A 195 14.16 -11.55 10.81
CA GLU A 195 13.98 -11.05 12.17
C GLU A 195 15.08 -11.59 13.10
N ASP A 196 15.99 -10.71 13.54
CA ASP A 196 16.95 -11.01 14.62
C ASP A 196 16.18 -11.62 15.82
N GLU A 197 16.43 -12.91 16.09
CA GLU A 197 15.84 -13.72 17.19
C GLU A 197 14.38 -14.17 17.01
N SER A 198 13.99 -14.69 15.85
CA SER A 198 12.70 -15.39 15.66
C SER A 198 12.77 -16.87 16.10
N GLU A 199 11.72 -17.35 16.79
CA GLU A 199 11.53 -18.77 17.10
C GLU A 199 10.83 -19.48 15.93
N MET A 200 11.34 -20.66 15.53
CA MET A 200 10.72 -21.50 14.49
C MET A 200 9.25 -21.78 14.79
N ILE A 201 8.37 -21.55 13.80
CA ILE A 201 6.97 -21.96 13.85
C ILE A 201 6.90 -23.44 13.48
N TRP A 202 6.57 -24.29 14.45
CA TRP A 202 6.49 -25.73 14.26
C TRP A 202 5.08 -26.17 13.87
N PHE A 203 5.01 -26.94 12.79
CA PHE A 203 3.82 -27.64 12.30
C PHE A 203 4.00 -29.13 12.59
N SER A 204 2.98 -29.79 13.15
CA SER A 204 3.00 -31.23 13.43
C SER A 204 1.81 -31.93 12.78
N GLY A 205 1.98 -33.20 12.42
CA GLY A 205 0.91 -33.99 11.80
C GLY A 205 1.27 -35.46 11.60
N GLU A 206 0.26 -36.28 11.32
CA GLU A 206 0.41 -37.70 10.96
C GLU A 206 0.15 -37.87 9.45
N GLY A 207 1.16 -38.29 8.68
CA GLY A 207 1.04 -38.54 7.23
C GLY A 207 1.27 -37.31 6.33
N GLU A 208 0.51 -37.15 5.24
CA GLU A 208 0.70 -36.07 4.23
C GLU A 208 0.17 -34.68 4.64
N GLN A 209 -0.37 -34.51 5.86
CA GLN A 209 -0.92 -33.24 6.34
C GLN A 209 -0.25 -32.80 7.65
N LEU A 210 0.39 -31.64 7.62
CA LEU A 210 0.93 -30.95 8.79
C LEU A 210 0.01 -29.79 9.19
N THR A 211 -0.21 -29.60 10.48
CA THR A 211 -1.08 -28.57 11.04
C THR A 211 -0.34 -27.72 12.08
N VAL A 212 -0.72 -26.45 12.23
CA VAL A 212 -0.22 -25.60 13.32
C VAL A 212 -0.93 -26.00 14.61
N PRO A 213 -0.23 -26.33 15.70
CA PRO A 213 -0.86 -26.48 17.01
C PRO A 213 -1.43 -25.13 17.42
N ASP A 214 -2.72 -25.09 17.74
CA ASP A 214 -3.54 -23.92 18.12
C ASP A 214 -2.73 -22.75 18.74
N SER A 215 -2.19 -21.88 17.88
CA SER A 215 -1.33 -20.77 18.28
C SER A 215 -2.19 -19.52 18.44
N ARG A 216 -2.34 -19.04 19.69
CA ARG A 216 -3.02 -17.79 20.04
C ARG A 216 -2.24 -16.52 19.62
N LEU A 217 -1.69 -16.51 18.41
CA LEU A 217 -0.90 -15.40 17.90
C LEU A 217 -1.38 -15.04 16.48
N PHE A 218 -2.49 -14.30 16.45
CA PHE A 218 -2.79 -13.22 15.50
C PHE A 218 -3.62 -12.18 16.26
#